data_AF-A0A8J6NPF8-F1
#
_entry.id   AF-A0A8J6NPF8-F1
#
_cell.length_a   1.000
_cell.length_b   1.000
_cell.length_c   1.000
_cell.angle_alpha   90.00
_cell.angle_beta   90.00
_cell.angle_gamma   90.00
#
_symmetry.space_group_name_H-M   'P 1'
#
loop_
_entity.id
_entity.type
_entity.pdbx_description
1 polymer ?
#
loop_
_entity_poly.entity_id
_entity_poly.type
_entity_poly.pdbx_seq_one_letter_code
_entity_poly.pdbx_strand_id
1 'polypeptide(L)'
;MLFEYSGRGINGLTQQPIFFMFIFGIYFSFFAMLEDLMVRHKLTNFQVFLIAVSWGTLVEAFVTGNLYDPDASFGITLVGVNIVNFIIISVFAWGIVQSNITLYLANRLQPRDWDHPKMGTLGWIVCILYQIGIVLVAMQSPVTPKSQLAGYIALLIFEAAMLTILVYSLKNPREDKPKFSPVPLMDFLAFGSVVIFLILGTFFVDWKAVVTQHSLNRTAIVLEVIWTIIAGVTFIIYRMVSRKEIAV
;
A
#
# COMPACT_ATOMS: atom_id res chain seq x y z
N MET A 1 7.38 -4.65 0.40
CA MET A 1 8.85 -4.84 0.31
C MET A 1 9.43 -4.52 -1.07
N LEU A 2 9.03 -5.21 -2.15
CA LEU A 2 9.58 -4.91 -3.49
C LEU A 2 9.31 -3.48 -3.97
N PHE A 3 8.15 -2.92 -3.61
CA PHE A 3 7.81 -1.53 -3.91
C PHE A 3 8.74 -0.53 -3.19
N GLU A 4 9.06 -0.77 -1.92
CA GLU A 4 10.01 0.06 -1.18
C GLU A 4 11.45 -0.13 -1.68
N TYR A 5 11.77 -1.34 -2.11
CA TYR A 5 13.05 -1.64 -2.77
C TYR A 5 13.17 -0.89 -4.11
N SER A 6 12.11 -0.84 -4.91
CA SER A 6 12.15 -0.13 -6.20
C SER A 6 12.33 1.37 -6.06
N GLY A 7 11.92 1.97 -4.93
CA GLY A 7 12.14 3.39 -4.64
C GLY A 7 13.43 3.73 -3.88
N ARG A 8 14.22 2.75 -3.39
CA ARG A 8 15.37 2.99 -2.49
C ARG A 8 16.64 2.18 -2.83
N GLY A 9 16.49 1.09 -3.58
CA GLY A 9 17.56 0.19 -3.98
C GLY A 9 18.18 -0.66 -2.87
N ILE A 10 19.10 -1.54 -3.28
CA ILE A 10 19.78 -2.48 -2.38
C ILE A 10 20.69 -1.79 -1.37
N ASN A 11 21.32 -0.70 -1.79
CA ASN A 11 22.20 0.10 -0.92
C ASN A 11 21.43 0.76 0.21
N GLY A 12 20.21 1.26 -0.06
CA GLY A 12 19.35 1.83 0.98
C GLY A 12 18.95 0.80 2.05
N LEU A 13 18.62 -0.43 1.63
CA LEU A 13 18.22 -1.49 2.56
C LEU A 13 19.39 -2.02 3.41
N THR A 14 20.57 -2.15 2.82
CA THR A 14 21.75 -2.67 3.53
C THR A 14 22.36 -1.67 4.49
N GLN A 15 22.31 -0.37 4.16
CA GLN A 15 22.92 0.67 4.99
C GLN A 15 22.01 1.19 6.10
N GLN A 16 20.70 0.90 6.04
CA GLN A 16 19.74 1.25 7.08
C GLN A 16 18.93 0.01 7.52
N PRO A 17 19.57 -0.98 8.17
CA PRO A 17 18.92 -2.25 8.51
C PRO A 17 17.74 -2.06 9.48
N ILE A 18 17.82 -1.08 10.40
CA ILE A 18 16.72 -0.75 11.31
C ILE A 18 15.50 -0.25 10.53
N PHE A 19 15.74 0.61 9.53
CA PHE A 19 14.67 1.13 8.68
C PHE A 19 14.04 0.02 7.82
N PHE A 20 14.85 -0.91 7.30
CA PHE A 20 14.32 -2.12 6.65
C PHE A 20 13.42 -2.93 7.58
N MET A 21 13.82 -3.11 8.85
CA MET A 21 12.99 -3.80 9.84
C MET A 21 11.68 -3.05 10.12
N PHE A 22 11.71 -1.72 10.17
CA PHE A 22 10.50 -0.89 10.29
C PHE A 22 9.56 -1.11 9.12
N ILE A 23 10.05 -0.95 7.90
CA ILE A 23 9.26 -1.20 6.69
C ILE A 23 8.69 -2.62 6.71
N PHE A 24 9.54 -3.62 6.94
CA PHE A 24 9.09 -5.01 6.99
C PHE A 24 7.95 -5.19 7.98
N GLY A 25 8.09 -4.66 9.20
CA GLY A 25 7.05 -4.75 10.19
C GLY A 25 5.78 -3.98 9.83
N ILE A 26 5.88 -2.84 9.11
CA ILE A 26 4.70 -2.12 8.62
C ILE A 26 3.88 -3.04 7.70
N TYR A 27 4.54 -3.60 6.68
CA TYR A 27 3.86 -4.48 5.72
C TYR A 27 3.40 -5.78 6.37
N PHE A 28 4.25 -6.41 7.19
CA PHE A 28 3.94 -7.68 7.85
C PHE A 28 2.71 -7.55 8.74
N SER A 29 2.68 -6.55 9.62
CA SER A 29 1.54 -6.34 10.52
C SER A 29 0.28 -5.95 9.76
N PHE A 30 0.39 -5.11 8.71
CA PHE A 30 -0.74 -4.80 7.83
C PHE A 30 -1.34 -6.06 7.20
N PHE A 31 -0.53 -6.88 6.53
CA PHE A 31 -1.03 -8.10 5.89
C PHE A 31 -1.51 -9.15 6.88
N ALA A 32 -0.88 -9.27 8.05
CA ALA A 32 -1.36 -10.18 9.10
C ALA A 32 -2.75 -9.79 9.61
N MET A 33 -2.98 -8.50 9.86
CA MET A 33 -4.28 -7.97 10.27
C MET A 33 -5.30 -8.09 9.13
N LEU A 34 -4.90 -7.78 7.90
CA LEU A 34 -5.77 -7.87 6.73
C LEU A 34 -6.20 -9.32 6.47
N GLU A 35 -5.28 -10.28 6.50
CA GLU A 35 -5.57 -11.71 6.35
C GLU A 35 -6.56 -12.19 7.43
N ASP A 36 -6.38 -11.77 8.68
CA ASP A 36 -7.33 -12.09 9.75
C ASP A 36 -8.73 -11.51 9.49
N LEU A 37 -8.83 -10.26 9.04
CA LEU A 37 -10.10 -9.65 8.66
C LEU A 37 -10.74 -10.37 7.47
N MET A 38 -9.94 -10.76 6.47
CA MET A 38 -10.39 -11.52 5.31
C MET A 38 -10.99 -12.86 5.74
N VAL A 39 -10.30 -13.63 6.58
CA VAL A 39 -10.81 -14.92 7.08
C VAL A 39 -12.03 -14.74 8.00
N ARG A 40 -12.06 -13.71 8.83
CA ARG A 40 -13.19 -13.45 9.76
C ARG A 40 -14.45 -12.98 9.07
N HIS A 41 -14.32 -12.07 8.10
CA HIS A 41 -15.43 -11.34 7.51
C HIS A 41 -15.67 -11.65 6.04
N LYS A 42 -14.85 -12.53 5.44
CA LYS A 42 -14.89 -12.91 4.02
C LYS A 42 -14.93 -11.69 3.11
N LEU A 43 -13.94 -10.82 3.31
CA LEU A 43 -13.90 -9.51 2.66
C LEU A 43 -13.92 -9.65 1.13
N THR A 44 -14.61 -8.73 0.48
CA THR A 44 -14.58 -8.51 -0.97
C THR A 44 -13.34 -7.70 -1.36
N ASN A 45 -12.99 -7.71 -2.64
CA ASN A 45 -11.86 -6.90 -3.15
C ASN A 45 -12.04 -5.41 -2.91
N PHE A 46 -13.29 -4.95 -2.93
CA PHE A 46 -13.62 -3.56 -2.62
C PHE A 46 -13.33 -3.24 -1.14
N GLN A 47 -13.70 -4.12 -0.22
CA GLN A 47 -13.38 -3.94 1.21
C GLN A 47 -11.87 -3.99 1.48
N VAL A 48 -11.17 -4.92 0.83
CA VAL A 48 -9.70 -5.00 0.87
C VAL A 48 -9.07 -3.71 0.35
N PHE A 49 -9.57 -3.19 -0.79
CA PHE A 49 -9.16 -1.90 -1.32
C PHE A 49 -9.39 -0.78 -0.31
N LEU A 50 -10.57 -0.68 0.30
CA LEU A 50 -10.86 0.37 1.29
C LEU A 50 -9.92 0.32 2.49
N ILE A 51 -9.69 -0.88 3.04
CA ILE A 51 -8.76 -1.08 4.17
C ILE A 51 -7.34 -0.70 3.76
N ALA A 52 -6.89 -1.13 2.58
CA ALA A 52 -5.54 -0.85 2.09
C ALA A 52 -5.32 0.64 1.80
N VAL A 53 -6.31 1.34 1.24
CA VAL A 53 -6.24 2.80 1.01
C VAL A 53 -6.20 3.55 2.33
N SER A 54 -7.06 3.21 3.29
CA SER A 54 -7.07 3.82 4.62
C SER A 54 -5.73 3.59 5.33
N TRP A 55 -5.27 2.34 5.35
CA TRP A 55 -3.99 1.98 5.94
C TRP A 55 -2.81 2.71 5.30
N GLY A 56 -2.72 2.64 3.96
CA GLY A 56 -1.67 3.30 3.19
C GLY A 56 -1.67 4.80 3.38
N THR A 57 -2.84 5.43 3.45
CA THR A 57 -2.94 6.88 3.70
C THR A 57 -2.39 7.24 5.07
N LEU A 58 -2.69 6.48 6.12
CA LEU A 58 -2.12 6.71 7.45
C LEU A 58 -0.59 6.56 7.45
N VAL A 59 -0.07 5.53 6.77
CA VAL A 59 1.38 5.34 6.63
C VAL A 59 2.01 6.52 5.87
N GLU A 60 1.44 6.94 4.75
CA GLU A 60 2.01 8.05 3.97
C GLU A 60 1.87 9.40 4.67
N ALA A 61 0.83 9.60 5.48
CA ALA A 61 0.65 10.82 6.24
C ALA A 61 1.63 10.93 7.41
N PHE A 62 1.79 9.84 8.18
CA PHE A 62 2.47 9.89 9.48
C PHE A 62 3.86 9.27 9.50
N VAL A 63 4.16 8.35 8.57
CA VAL A 63 5.48 7.69 8.49
C VAL A 63 6.36 8.37 7.46
N THR A 64 5.87 8.54 6.22
CA THR A 64 6.67 9.13 5.14
C THR A 64 6.49 10.65 5.04
N GLY A 65 5.29 11.16 5.33
CA GLY A 65 4.92 12.56 5.14
C GLY A 65 4.75 12.95 3.67
N ASN A 66 4.85 12.01 2.72
CA ASN A 66 4.87 12.29 1.27
C ASN A 66 3.59 12.95 0.77
N LEU A 67 2.47 12.78 1.48
CA LEU A 67 1.21 13.44 1.15
C LEU A 67 1.26 14.96 1.36
N TYR A 68 2.24 15.45 2.13
CA TYR A 68 2.39 16.85 2.50
C TYR A 68 3.58 17.52 1.83
N ASP A 69 4.37 16.76 1.08
CA ASP A 69 5.49 17.28 0.31
C ASP A 69 4.98 17.93 -0.99
N PRO A 70 5.10 19.26 -1.14
CA PRO A 70 4.70 19.96 -2.36
C PRO A 70 5.68 19.69 -3.51
N ASP A 71 6.92 19.29 -3.23
CA ASP A 71 7.96 19.03 -4.21
C ASP A 71 7.95 17.56 -4.68
N ALA A 72 7.23 16.69 -3.96
CA ALA A 72 7.01 15.32 -4.37
C ALA A 72 6.03 15.25 -5.56
N SER A 73 6.52 14.80 -6.72
CA SER A 73 5.77 14.60 -7.97
C SER A 73 5.15 15.87 -8.58
N PHE A 74 4.25 15.69 -9.56
CA PHE A 74 3.56 16.73 -10.34
C PHE A 74 2.37 17.39 -9.60
N GLY A 75 2.51 17.68 -8.31
CA GLY A 75 1.38 17.80 -7.38
C GLY A 75 0.68 19.16 -7.28
N ILE A 76 -0.66 19.14 -7.33
CA ILE A 76 -1.52 20.24 -6.87
C ILE A 76 -1.83 20.01 -5.40
N THR A 77 -1.48 20.98 -4.54
CA THR A 77 -1.81 20.93 -3.12
C THR A 77 -3.17 21.55 -2.84
N LEU A 78 -4.07 20.77 -2.24
CA LEU A 78 -5.41 21.22 -1.84
C LEU A 78 -5.57 20.98 -0.34
N VAL A 79 -5.89 22.04 0.42
CA VAL A 79 -6.06 21.98 1.89
C VAL A 79 -4.84 21.36 2.59
N GLY A 80 -3.63 21.60 2.06
CA GLY A 80 -2.38 21.07 2.63
C GLY A 80 -2.05 19.62 2.27
N VAL A 81 -2.82 18.99 1.37
CA VAL A 81 -2.55 17.62 0.86
C VAL A 81 -2.21 17.69 -0.63
N ASN A 82 -1.11 17.07 -1.03
CA ASN A 82 -0.75 16.85 -2.43
C ASN A 82 -1.66 15.76 -3.01
N ILE A 83 -2.71 16.18 -3.73
CA ILE A 83 -3.78 15.29 -4.18
C ILE A 83 -3.28 14.28 -5.23
N VAL A 84 -2.32 14.68 -6.04
CA VAL A 84 -1.75 13.80 -7.07
C VAL A 84 -1.00 12.65 -6.41
N ASN A 85 -0.14 12.94 -5.43
CA ASN A 85 0.55 11.90 -4.65
C ASN A 85 -0.42 11.04 -3.86
N PHE A 86 -1.44 11.65 -3.27
CA PHE A 86 -2.48 10.91 -2.56
C PHE A 86 -3.15 9.88 -3.47
N ILE A 87 -3.55 10.25 -4.69
CA ILE A 87 -4.16 9.30 -5.64
C ILE A 87 -3.16 8.23 -6.07
N ILE A 88 -1.93 8.61 -6.43
CA ILE A 88 -0.96 7.64 -6.94
C ILE A 88 -0.55 6.66 -5.85
N ILE A 89 -0.19 7.15 -4.67
CA ILE A 89 0.39 6.35 -3.60
C ILE A 89 -0.71 5.66 -2.79
N SER A 90 -1.67 6.40 -2.22
CA SER A 90 -2.70 5.78 -1.39
C SER A 90 -3.68 4.92 -2.20
N VAL A 91 -4.14 5.41 -3.36
CA VAL A 91 -5.17 4.71 -4.14
C VAL A 91 -4.58 3.64 -5.05
N PHE A 92 -3.65 4.00 -5.94
CA PHE A 92 -3.12 3.02 -6.90
C PHE A 92 -2.04 2.11 -6.29
N ALA A 93 -1.06 2.65 -5.58
CA ALA A 93 -0.01 1.83 -4.98
C ALA A 93 -0.57 0.98 -3.84
N TRP A 94 -0.99 1.57 -2.73
CA TRP A 94 -1.50 0.83 -1.56
C TRP A 94 -2.82 0.10 -1.86
N GLY A 95 -3.81 0.80 -2.40
CA GLY A 95 -5.15 0.25 -2.64
C GLY A 95 -5.23 -0.87 -3.69
N ILE A 96 -4.34 -0.86 -4.70
CA ILE A 96 -4.43 -1.83 -5.81
C ILE A 96 -3.18 -2.70 -5.92
N VAL A 97 -2.02 -2.09 -6.18
CA VAL A 97 -0.79 -2.84 -6.50
C VAL A 97 -0.30 -3.63 -5.27
N GLN A 98 -0.14 -2.94 -4.15
CA GLN A 98 0.41 -3.50 -2.93
C GLN A 98 -0.63 -4.31 -2.13
N SER A 99 -1.93 -4.23 -2.43
CA SER A 99 -2.94 -5.06 -1.74
C SER A 99 -3.58 -6.05 -2.69
N ASN A 100 -4.55 -5.64 -3.52
CA ASN A 100 -5.32 -6.55 -4.37
C ASN A 100 -4.46 -7.40 -5.32
N ILE A 101 -3.51 -6.77 -6.04
CA ILE A 101 -2.61 -7.49 -6.96
C ILE A 101 -1.62 -8.39 -6.17
N THR A 102 -1.13 -7.91 -5.04
CA THR A 102 -0.21 -8.68 -4.18
C THR A 102 -0.89 -9.89 -3.55
N LEU A 103 -2.12 -9.76 -3.06
CA LEU A 103 -2.89 -10.87 -2.51
C LEU A 103 -3.33 -11.85 -3.61
N TYR A 104 -3.65 -11.36 -4.81
CA TYR A 104 -3.85 -12.23 -5.96
C TYR A 104 -2.60 -13.08 -6.24
N LEU A 105 -1.41 -12.47 -6.24
CA LEU A 105 -0.16 -13.20 -6.41
C LEU A 105 0.07 -14.22 -5.29
N ALA A 106 -0.20 -13.85 -4.04
CA ALA A 106 -0.09 -14.74 -2.90
C ALA A 106 -0.97 -15.99 -3.08
N ASN A 107 -2.26 -15.80 -3.42
CA ASN A 107 -3.18 -16.90 -3.70
C ASN A 107 -2.81 -17.72 -4.94
N ARG A 108 -2.18 -17.08 -5.93
CA ARG A 108 -1.69 -17.75 -7.14
C ARG A 108 -0.55 -18.73 -6.83
N LEU A 109 0.29 -18.39 -5.87
CA LEU A 109 1.43 -19.19 -5.41
C LEU A 109 1.00 -20.25 -4.39
N GLN A 110 0.14 -19.85 -3.45
CA GLN A 110 -0.39 -20.71 -2.40
C GLN A 110 -1.86 -20.35 -2.15
N PRO A 111 -2.82 -21.19 -2.58
CA PRO A 111 -4.24 -20.92 -2.35
C PRO A 111 -4.55 -20.71 -0.86
N ARG A 112 -5.29 -19.65 -0.53
CA ARG A 112 -5.66 -19.34 0.85
C ARG A 112 -6.43 -20.49 1.51
N ASP A 113 -6.03 -20.80 2.73
CA ASP A 113 -6.81 -21.60 3.66
C ASP A 113 -7.81 -20.71 4.42
N TRP A 114 -9.08 -20.77 4.05
CA TRP A 114 -10.14 -20.00 4.72
C TRP A 114 -10.49 -20.52 6.13
N ASP A 115 -9.94 -21.64 6.56
CA ASP A 115 -10.20 -22.27 7.86
C ASP A 115 -9.01 -22.20 8.81
N HIS A 116 -7.93 -21.50 8.43
CA HIS A 116 -6.76 -21.38 9.30
C HIS A 116 -7.10 -20.67 10.62
N PRO A 117 -6.33 -20.91 11.70
CA PRO A 117 -6.53 -20.25 12.98
C PRO A 117 -6.49 -18.72 12.83
N LYS A 118 -7.47 -18.05 13.42
CA LYS A 118 -7.59 -16.60 13.40
C LYS A 118 -6.60 -15.96 14.38
N MET A 119 -6.16 -14.75 14.08
CA MET A 119 -5.24 -14.00 14.94
C MET A 119 -5.93 -13.65 16.28
N GLY A 120 -5.31 -14.05 17.39
CA GLY A 120 -5.83 -13.71 18.72
C GLY A 120 -5.70 -12.22 19.05
N THR A 121 -6.38 -11.77 20.11
CA THR A 121 -6.35 -10.37 20.58
C THR A 121 -4.93 -9.87 20.84
N LEU A 122 -4.05 -10.72 21.39
CA LEU A 122 -2.65 -10.36 21.62
C LEU A 122 -1.92 -10.04 20.31
N GLY A 123 -2.16 -10.80 19.24
CA GLY A 123 -1.57 -10.54 17.92
C GLY A 123 -1.99 -9.18 17.37
N TRP A 124 -3.28 -8.86 17.46
CA TRP A 124 -3.81 -7.55 17.10
C TRP A 124 -3.17 -6.41 17.88
N ILE A 125 -3.09 -6.53 19.20
CA ILE A 125 -2.47 -5.52 20.07
C ILE A 125 -1.01 -5.30 19.68
N VAL A 126 -0.24 -6.37 19.47
CA VAL A 126 1.17 -6.29 19.08
C VAL A 126 1.32 -5.58 17.73
N CYS A 127 0.52 -5.95 16.72
CA CYS A 127 0.52 -5.30 15.41
C CYS A 127 0.19 -3.81 15.50
N ILE A 128 -0.85 -3.43 16.24
CA ILE A 128 -1.25 -2.03 16.40
C ILE A 128 -0.19 -1.24 17.16
N LEU A 129 0.32 -1.76 18.29
CA LEU A 129 1.35 -1.08 19.07
C LEU A 129 2.64 -0.90 18.28
N TYR A 130 3.01 -1.89 17.47
CA TYR A 130 4.16 -1.78 16.57
C TYR A 130 4.00 -0.61 15.58
N GLN A 131 2.83 -0.50 14.97
CA GLN A 131 2.52 0.56 14.00
C GLN A 131 2.49 1.95 14.63
N ILE A 132 1.86 2.07 15.81
CA ILE A 132 1.90 3.31 16.61
C ILE A 132 3.35 3.67 16.95
N GLY A 133 4.16 2.70 17.37
CA GLY A 133 5.58 2.93 17.69
C GLY A 133 6.36 3.49 16.50
N ILE A 134 6.17 2.93 15.31
CA ILE A 134 6.80 3.44 14.08
C ILE A 134 6.35 4.86 13.77
N VAL A 135 5.04 5.13 13.84
CA VAL A 135 4.50 6.48 13.63
C VAL A 135 5.13 7.48 14.60
N LEU A 136 5.22 7.14 15.89
CA LEU A 136 5.82 8.03 16.89
C LEU A 136 7.30 8.31 16.61
N VAL A 137 8.06 7.29 16.19
CA VAL A 137 9.47 7.46 15.80
C VAL A 137 9.58 8.33 14.54
N ALA A 138 8.75 8.09 13.53
CA ALA A 138 8.76 8.85 12.30
C ALA A 138 8.36 10.32 12.51
N MET A 139 7.39 10.60 13.39
CA MET A 139 6.97 11.99 13.71
C MET A 139 8.05 12.81 14.42
N GLN A 140 9.00 12.15 15.10
CA GLN A 140 10.16 12.80 15.72
C GLN A 140 11.25 13.17 14.70
N SER A 141 11.21 12.58 13.51
CA SER A 141 12.16 12.88 12.44
C SER A 141 12.03 14.34 11.98
N PRO A 142 13.13 15.10 11.88
CA PRO A 142 13.10 16.47 11.37
C PRO A 142 12.98 16.52 9.84
N VAL A 143 13.21 15.41 9.14
CA VAL A 143 13.17 15.34 7.66
C VAL A 143 11.83 14.88 7.11
N THR A 144 10.96 14.30 7.94
CA THR A 144 9.62 13.87 7.51
C THR A 144 8.74 15.10 7.29
N PRO A 145 8.19 15.33 6.08
CA PRO A 145 7.30 16.46 5.83
C PRO A 145 6.06 16.41 6.72
N LYS A 146 5.66 17.57 7.24
CA LYS A 146 4.53 17.70 8.17
C LYS A 146 3.49 18.64 7.60
N SER A 147 2.22 18.27 7.75
CA SER A 147 1.12 19.13 7.34
C SER A 147 0.87 20.27 8.33
N GLN A 148 0.19 21.30 7.84
CA GLN A 148 -0.58 22.21 8.68
C GLN A 148 -1.84 21.50 9.24
N LEU A 149 -2.45 22.08 10.26
CA LEU A 149 -3.67 21.56 10.89
C LEU A 149 -4.78 21.22 9.88
N ALA A 150 -4.95 22.04 8.85
CA ALA A 150 -5.95 21.83 7.81
C ALA A 150 -5.79 20.49 7.06
N GLY A 151 -4.56 20.09 6.72
CA GLY A 151 -4.33 18.82 6.02
C GLY A 151 -4.52 17.60 6.93
N TYR A 152 -4.24 17.71 8.23
CA TYR A 152 -4.59 16.67 9.19
C TYR A 152 -6.11 16.54 9.38
N ILE A 153 -6.84 17.66 9.40
CA ILE A 153 -8.31 17.64 9.45
C ILE A 153 -8.87 16.98 8.17
N ALA A 154 -8.35 17.36 7.00
CA ALA A 154 -8.76 16.75 5.73
C ALA A 154 -8.52 15.23 5.72
N LEU A 155 -7.36 14.79 6.23
CA LEU A 155 -7.06 13.36 6.41
C LEU A 155 -8.07 12.68 7.34
N LEU A 156 -8.35 13.25 8.52
CA LEU A 156 -9.30 12.65 9.46
C LEU A 156 -10.72 12.53 8.87
N ILE A 157 -11.15 13.53 8.10
CA ILE A 157 -12.44 13.48 7.38
C ILE A 157 -12.42 12.34 6.35
N PHE A 158 -11.34 12.21 5.59
CA PHE A 158 -11.18 11.13 4.63
C PHE A 158 -11.22 9.74 5.30
N GLU A 159 -10.46 9.55 6.37
CA GLU A 159 -10.44 8.29 7.14
C GLU A 159 -11.80 7.96 7.73
N ALA A 160 -12.51 8.96 8.29
CA ALA A 160 -13.86 8.78 8.79
C ALA A 160 -14.85 8.35 7.69
N ALA A 161 -14.72 8.92 6.49
CA ALA A 161 -15.52 8.52 5.33
C ALA A 161 -15.20 7.08 4.89
N MET A 162 -13.92 6.73 4.77
CA MET A 162 -13.47 5.39 4.41
C MET A 162 -13.96 4.34 5.39
N LEU A 163 -13.82 4.60 6.69
CA LEU A 163 -14.31 3.71 7.74
C LEU A 163 -15.84 3.56 7.69
N THR A 164 -16.56 4.66 7.47
CA THR A 164 -18.03 4.63 7.34
C THR A 164 -18.47 3.77 6.16
N ILE A 165 -17.83 3.93 4.99
CA ILE A 165 -18.11 3.13 3.79
C ILE A 165 -17.77 1.66 4.05
N LEU A 166 -16.63 1.39 4.69
CA LEU A 166 -16.22 0.03 5.04
C LEU A 166 -17.24 -0.65 5.96
N VAL A 167 -17.58 -0.02 7.08
CA VAL A 167 -18.58 -0.53 8.04
C VAL A 167 -19.92 -0.76 7.37
N TYR A 168 -20.37 0.15 6.50
CA TYR A 168 -21.60 -0.04 5.74
C TYR A 168 -21.51 -1.25 4.79
N SER A 169 -20.40 -1.40 4.07
CA SER A 169 -20.20 -2.50 3.14
C SER A 169 -20.13 -3.87 3.84
N LEU A 170 -19.63 -3.93 5.08
CA LEU A 170 -19.52 -5.16 5.88
C LEU A 170 -20.89 -5.75 6.27
N LYS A 171 -21.98 -4.98 6.16
CA LYS A 171 -23.35 -5.49 6.39
C LYS A 171 -23.81 -6.50 5.34
N ASN A 172 -23.11 -6.56 4.20
CA ASN A 172 -23.36 -7.54 3.14
C ASN A 172 -22.15 -8.50 3.04
N PRO A 173 -21.90 -9.33 4.07
CA PRO A 173 -20.77 -10.24 4.05
C PRO A 173 -20.95 -11.28 2.95
N ARG A 174 -19.84 -11.78 2.44
CA ARG A 174 -19.86 -12.85 1.46
C ARG A 174 -20.28 -14.16 2.13
N GLU A 175 -21.23 -14.88 1.54
CA GLU A 175 -21.71 -16.15 2.11
C GLU A 175 -20.75 -17.31 1.83
N ASP A 176 -20.16 -17.34 0.63
CA ASP A 176 -19.29 -18.41 0.15
C ASP A 176 -17.79 -18.16 0.37
N LYS A 177 -17.02 -19.25 0.51
CA LYS A 177 -15.56 -19.20 0.46
C LYS A 177 -15.15 -19.11 -1.02
N PRO A 178 -14.56 -17.99 -1.49
CA PRO A 178 -14.17 -17.89 -2.88
C PRO A 178 -13.13 -18.94 -3.23
N LYS A 179 -13.36 -19.64 -4.34
CA LYS A 179 -12.34 -20.47 -4.97
C LYS A 179 -11.44 -19.59 -5.81
N PHE A 180 -10.13 -19.76 -5.64
CA PHE A 180 -9.16 -19.09 -6.48
C PHE A 180 -9.32 -19.53 -7.94
N SER A 181 -9.35 -18.57 -8.85
CA SER A 181 -9.35 -18.82 -10.29
C SER A 181 -8.34 -17.88 -10.94
N PRO A 182 -7.30 -18.43 -11.60
CA PRO A 182 -6.29 -17.61 -12.24
C PRO A 182 -6.88 -16.84 -13.42
N VAL A 183 -6.46 -15.59 -13.56
CA VAL A 183 -6.87 -14.70 -14.64
C VAL A 183 -5.60 -14.21 -15.34
N PRO A 184 -5.41 -14.47 -16.65
CA PRO A 184 -4.18 -14.12 -17.36
C PRO A 184 -3.77 -12.65 -17.25
N LEU A 185 -4.76 -11.74 -17.25
CA LEU A 185 -4.50 -10.31 -17.05
C LEU A 185 -3.93 -10.02 -15.66
N MET A 186 -4.48 -10.65 -14.62
CA MET A 186 -3.99 -10.48 -13.25
C MET A 186 -2.63 -11.15 -13.05
N ASP A 187 -2.36 -12.28 -13.70
CA ASP A 187 -1.04 -12.89 -13.73
C ASP A 187 -0.02 -11.92 -14.36
N PHE A 188 -0.34 -11.31 -15.50
CA PHE A 188 0.52 -10.31 -16.13
C PHE A 188 0.79 -9.12 -15.19
N LEU A 189 -0.26 -8.55 -14.58
CA LEU A 189 -0.10 -7.43 -13.65
C LEU A 189 0.73 -7.81 -12.42
N ALA A 190 0.49 -8.98 -11.83
CA ALA A 190 1.18 -9.45 -10.64
C ALA A 190 2.65 -9.78 -10.90
N PHE A 191 2.94 -10.69 -11.83
CA PHE A 191 4.31 -11.08 -12.17
C PHE A 191 5.06 -9.93 -12.85
N GLY A 192 4.39 -9.14 -13.69
CA GLY A 192 4.96 -7.93 -14.28
C GLY A 192 5.40 -6.92 -13.22
N SER A 193 4.58 -6.70 -12.18
CA SER A 193 4.95 -5.82 -11.06
C SER A 193 6.20 -6.32 -10.32
N VAL A 194 6.30 -7.63 -10.07
CA VAL A 194 7.49 -8.22 -9.45
C VAL A 194 8.74 -7.96 -10.30
N VAL A 195 8.68 -8.26 -11.60
CA VAL A 195 9.82 -8.08 -12.51
C VAL A 195 10.21 -6.61 -12.62
N ILE A 196 9.25 -5.71 -12.81
CA ILE A 196 9.50 -4.28 -12.95
C ILE A 196 10.11 -3.71 -11.67
N PHE A 197 9.55 -3.99 -10.50
CA PHE A 197 10.09 -3.47 -9.24
C PHE A 197 11.47 -4.02 -8.90
N LEU A 198 11.76 -5.28 -9.26
CA LEU A 198 13.12 -5.82 -9.15
C LEU A 198 14.11 -5.06 -10.04
N ILE A 199 13.76 -4.80 -11.31
CA ILE A 199 14.61 -4.04 -12.23
C ILE A 199 14.82 -2.61 -11.72
N LEU A 200 13.75 -1.92 -11.33
CA LEU A 200 13.81 -0.52 -10.89
C LEU A 200 14.67 -0.34 -9.62
N GLY A 201 14.62 -1.29 -8.69
CA GLY A 201 15.47 -1.22 -7.50
C GLY A 201 16.98 -1.37 -7.78
N THR A 202 17.37 -1.82 -8.98
CA THR A 202 18.79 -1.82 -9.39
C THR A 202 19.31 -0.45 -9.85
N PHE A 203 18.42 0.49 -10.19
CA PHE A 203 18.80 1.80 -10.74
C PHE A 203 19.27 2.79 -9.67
N PHE A 204 19.12 2.43 -8.39
CA PHE A 204 19.48 3.26 -7.25
C PHE A 204 20.97 3.16 -6.92
N VAL A 205 21.74 4.15 -7.39
CA VAL A 205 23.21 4.15 -7.32
C VAL A 205 23.74 4.65 -5.97
N ASP A 206 23.16 5.71 -5.41
CA ASP A 206 23.54 6.27 -4.11
C ASP A 206 22.31 6.43 -3.21
N TRP A 207 22.41 5.92 -1.98
CA TRP A 207 21.36 5.99 -0.96
C TRP A 207 21.36 7.33 -0.22
N LYS A 208 22.46 8.09 -0.27
CA LYS A 208 22.60 9.41 0.37
C LYS A 208 22.08 10.55 -0.49
N ALA A 209 22.10 10.38 -1.81
CA ALA A 209 21.45 11.31 -2.70
C ALA A 209 19.95 11.25 -2.42
N VAL A 210 19.33 12.39 -2.10
CA VAL A 210 17.87 12.51 -2.11
C VAL A 210 17.39 11.89 -3.43
N VAL A 211 16.36 11.05 -3.38
CA VAL A 211 15.86 10.21 -4.49
C VAL A 211 15.72 10.99 -5.82
N THR A 212 15.60 12.31 -5.76
CA THR A 212 15.47 13.24 -6.88
C THR A 212 16.78 13.80 -7.47
N GLN A 213 17.94 13.68 -6.81
CA GLN A 213 19.19 14.31 -7.25
C GLN A 213 19.96 13.52 -8.32
N HIS A 214 19.83 12.19 -8.35
CA HIS A 214 20.46 11.36 -9.37
C HIS A 214 19.44 11.07 -10.50
N SER A 215 19.83 11.27 -11.76
CA SER A 215 18.93 11.11 -12.92
C SER A 215 18.34 9.70 -13.00
N LEU A 216 19.14 8.66 -12.73
CA LEU A 216 18.66 7.27 -12.70
C LEU A 216 17.62 7.00 -11.61
N ASN A 217 17.79 7.55 -10.40
CA ASN A 217 16.82 7.40 -9.32
C ASN A 217 15.49 8.08 -9.72
N ARG A 218 15.57 9.29 -10.30
CA ARG A 218 14.39 9.99 -10.82
C ARG A 218 13.69 9.20 -11.91
N THR A 219 14.44 8.62 -12.86
CA THR A 219 13.88 7.75 -13.89
C THR A 219 13.18 6.54 -13.28
N ALA A 220 13.78 5.91 -12.26
CA ALA A 220 13.19 4.77 -11.58
C ALA A 220 11.84 5.12 -10.93
N ILE A 221 11.75 6.23 -10.19
CA ILE A 221 10.48 6.72 -9.61
C ILE A 221 9.45 6.97 -10.71
N VAL A 222 9.83 7.65 -11.80
CA VAL A 222 8.89 7.97 -12.89
C VAL A 222 8.34 6.69 -13.51
N LEU A 223 9.19 5.70 -13.76
CA LEU A 223 8.76 4.41 -14.30
C LEU A 223 7.89 3.63 -13.30
N GLU A 224 8.22 3.69 -12.01
CA GLU A 224 7.41 3.09 -10.94
C GLU A 224 6.00 3.70 -10.89
N VAL A 225 5.91 5.03 -10.95
CA VAL A 225 4.64 5.77 -10.99
C VAL A 225 3.84 5.42 -12.23
N ILE A 226 4.47 5.41 -13.41
CA ILE A 226 3.81 5.03 -14.68
C ILE A 226 3.26 3.61 -14.58
N TRP A 227 4.06 2.65 -14.12
CA TRP A 227 3.62 1.27 -13.96
C TRP A 227 2.47 1.15 -12.95
N THR A 228 2.57 1.83 -11.82
CA THR A 228 1.53 1.85 -10.79
C THR A 228 0.20 2.38 -11.32
N ILE A 229 0.23 3.46 -12.11
CA ILE A 229 -0.97 4.00 -12.76
C ILE A 229 -1.52 3.01 -13.79
N ILE A 230 -0.66 2.45 -14.65
CA ILE A 230 -1.09 1.46 -15.67
C ILE A 230 -1.74 0.26 -14.99
N ALA A 231 -1.10 -0.32 -13.97
CA ALA A 231 -1.62 -1.47 -13.23
C ALA A 231 -2.94 -1.13 -12.52
N GLY A 232 -3.00 0.03 -11.86
CA GLY A 232 -4.19 0.52 -11.17
C GLY A 232 -5.39 0.72 -12.10
N VAL A 233 -5.19 1.45 -13.20
CA VAL A 233 -6.24 1.70 -14.20
C VAL A 233 -6.68 0.41 -14.88
N THR A 234 -5.74 -0.46 -15.26
CA THR A 234 -6.06 -1.76 -15.88
C THR A 234 -6.90 -2.63 -14.95
N PHE A 235 -6.54 -2.68 -13.67
CA PHE A 235 -7.30 -3.39 -12.64
C PHE A 235 -8.71 -2.83 -12.48
N ILE A 236 -8.87 -1.51 -12.39
CA ILE A 236 -10.18 -0.85 -12.26
C ILE A 236 -11.06 -1.18 -13.47
N ILE A 237 -10.54 -1.00 -14.69
CA ILE A 237 -11.27 -1.31 -15.92
C ILE A 237 -11.69 -2.78 -15.93
N TYR A 238 -10.76 -3.69 -15.63
CA TYR A 238 -11.07 -5.12 -15.53
C TYR A 238 -12.18 -5.41 -14.54
N ARG A 239 -12.17 -4.77 -13.36
CA ARG A 239 -13.19 -4.95 -12.33
C ARG A 239 -14.54 -4.39 -12.74
N MET A 240 -14.58 -3.23 -13.39
CA MET A 240 -15.81 -2.62 -13.89
C MET A 240 -16.48 -3.48 -14.98
N VAL A 241 -15.67 -4.07 -15.88
CA VAL A 241 -16.16 -4.88 -17.00
C VAL A 241 -16.52 -6.29 -16.55
N SER A 242 -15.62 -6.98 -15.85
CA SER A 242 -15.84 -8.38 -15.47
C SER A 242 -16.81 -8.55 -14.32
N ARG A 243 -16.86 -7.58 -13.38
CA ARG A 243 -17.53 -7.66 -12.07
C ARG A 243 -17.14 -8.90 -11.24
N LYS A 244 -16.16 -9.68 -11.71
CA LYS A 244 -15.72 -10.93 -11.06
C LYS A 244 -14.79 -10.58 -9.93
N GLU A 245 -15.11 -11.03 -8.72
CA GLU A 245 -14.15 -11.01 -7.63
C GLU A 245 -12.91 -11.76 -8.10
N ILE A 246 -11.79 -11.05 -8.13
CA ILE A 246 -10.48 -11.67 -8.13
C ILE A 246 -10.44 -12.35 -6.77
N ALA A 247 -10.32 -13.66 -6.72
CA ALA A 247 -10.30 -14.39 -5.45
C ALA A 247 -9.02 -14.02 -4.69
N VAL A 248 -9.06 -12.86 -4.07
CA VAL A 248 -8.07 -12.26 -3.19
C VAL A 248 -8.23 -12.90 -1.84
#